data_AF-A0A4Z0F7G7-F1
#
_entry.id   AF-A0A4Z0F7G7-F1
#
_cell.length_a   1.000
_cell.length_b   1.000
_cell.length_c   1.000
_cell.angle_alpha   90.00
_cell.angle_beta   90.00
_cell.angle_gamma   90.00
#
_symmetry.space_group_name_H-M   'P 1'
#
loop_
_entity.id
_entity.type
_entity.pdbx_description
1 polymer ?
#
loop_
_entity_poly.entity_id
_entity_poly.type
_entity_poly.pdbx_seq_one_letter_code
_entity_poly.pdbx_strand_id
1 'polypeptide(L)' 'MSEKIFGHDWADIQRAQQGGRLHRTIDTSKSPYSADTAEQLDSDVKLLEQYGEAELRKMAYFGVLDRLKRAGYIV' A
#
# COMPACT_ATOMS: atom_id res chain seq x y z
N MET A 1 -3.05 -21.48 7.31
CA MET A 1 -3.39 -20.07 7.08
C MET A 1 -4.80 -19.86 7.62
N SER A 2 -4.99 -18.95 8.58
CA SER A 2 -6.34 -18.61 9.05
C SER A 2 -6.99 -17.77 7.96
N GLU A 3 -8.02 -18.30 7.31
CA GLU A 3 -8.83 -17.53 6.37
C GLU A 3 -9.48 -16.38 7.15
N LYS A 4 -9.10 -15.16 6.82
CA LYS A 4 -9.70 -13.98 7.43
C LYS A 4 -11.12 -13.82 6.92
N ILE A 5 -12.09 -13.77 7.81
CA ILE A 5 -13.50 -13.55 7.48
C ILE A 5 -13.73 -12.04 7.52
N PHE A 6 -14.02 -11.44 6.36
CA PHE A 6 -14.17 -9.98 6.21
C PHE A 6 -12.96 -9.17 6.72
N GLY A 7 -11.74 -9.72 6.57
CA GLY A 7 -10.52 -9.07 7.06
C GLY A 7 -10.28 -9.18 8.57
N HIS A 8 -11.14 -9.90 9.29
CA HIS A 8 -11.03 -10.16 10.72
C HIS A 8 -10.65 -11.61 11.02
N ASP A 9 -9.94 -11.81 12.12
CA ASP A 9 -9.67 -13.15 12.63
C ASP A 9 -10.87 -13.65 13.43
N TRP A 10 -11.04 -14.99 13.53
CA TRP A 10 -12.19 -15.58 14.25
C TRP A 10 -12.32 -15.08 15.69
N ALA A 11 -11.19 -14.84 16.36
CA ALA A 11 -11.15 -14.28 17.71
C ALA A 11 -11.73 -12.85 17.78
N ASP A 12 -11.54 -12.02 16.75
CA ASP A 12 -12.12 -10.67 16.69
C ASP A 12 -13.64 -10.73 16.51
N ILE A 13 -14.12 -11.69 15.72
CA ILE A 13 -15.56 -11.93 15.48
C ILE A 13 -16.23 -12.40 16.78
N GLN A 14 -15.63 -13.35 17.49
CA GLN A 14 -16.15 -13.81 18.78
C GLN A 14 -16.20 -12.69 19.82
N ARG A 15 -15.14 -11.86 19.90
CA ARG A 15 -15.11 -10.68 20.78
C ARG A 15 -16.24 -9.71 20.47
N ALA A 16 -16.51 -9.47 19.18
CA ALA A 16 -17.58 -8.59 18.74
C ALA A 16 -18.98 -9.10 19.12
N GLN A 17 -19.21 -10.42 18.97
CA GLN A 17 -20.48 -11.06 19.34
C GLN A 17 -20.77 -10.96 20.85
N GLN A 18 -19.74 -10.86 21.69
CA GLN A 18 -19.86 -10.69 23.14
C GLN A 18 -20.01 -9.23 23.58
N GLY A 19 -20.25 -8.30 22.65
CA GLY A 19 -20.40 -6.87 22.93
C GLY A 19 -19.09 -6.06 22.87
N GLY A 20 -17.99 -6.68 22.45
CA GLY A 20 -16.72 -6.01 22.18
C GLY A 20 -16.74 -5.20 20.87
N ARG A 21 -15.70 -4.39 20.66
CA ARG A 21 -15.57 -3.55 19.46
C ARG A 21 -14.72 -4.25 18.39
N LEU A 22 -15.16 -4.18 17.14
CA LEU A 22 -14.43 -4.67 15.95
C LEU A 22 -13.32 -3.74 15.50
N HIS A 23 -13.42 -2.45 15.82
CA HIS A 23 -12.36 -1.51 15.46
C HIS A 23 -11.09 -1.79 16.26
N ARG A 24 -9.95 -1.56 15.61
CA ARG A 24 -8.64 -1.51 16.25
C ARG A 24 -8.05 -0.12 16.06
N THR A 25 -7.29 0.34 17.05
CA THR A 25 -6.46 1.54 16.87
C THR A 25 -5.41 1.23 15.81
N ILE A 26 -5.37 2.05 14.75
CA ILE A 26 -4.30 2.00 13.78
C ILE A 26 -3.14 2.80 14.37
N ASP A 27 -1.98 2.16 14.45
CA ASP A 27 -0.75 2.83 14.84
C ASP A 27 -0.33 3.79 13.73
N THR A 28 -0.63 5.08 13.90
CA THR A 28 -0.32 6.13 12.93
C THR A 28 1.14 6.58 13.00
N SER A 29 1.92 6.11 13.99
CA SER A 29 3.38 6.31 13.99
C SER A 29 4.06 5.54 12.87
N LYS A 30 3.39 4.51 12.35
CA LYS A 30 3.80 3.77 11.16
C LYS A 30 3.08 4.35 9.96
N SER A 31 3.86 4.84 8.99
CA SER A 31 3.29 5.28 7.71
C SER A 31 2.51 4.10 7.10
N PRO A 32 1.23 4.27 6.70
CA PRO A 32 0.51 3.22 5.96
C PRO A 32 1.18 2.93 4.60
N TYR A 33 2.08 3.82 4.17
CA TYR A 33 2.90 3.69 2.97
C TYR A 33 4.26 3.01 3.23
N SER A 34 4.49 2.43 4.42
CA SER A 34 5.69 1.59 4.66
C SER A 34 5.72 0.31 3.81
N ALA A 35 4.77 0.15 2.89
CA ALA A 35 4.64 -0.94 1.94
C ALA A 35 5.11 -0.56 0.53
N ASP A 36 5.74 0.61 0.31
CA ASP A 36 6.60 0.83 -0.86
C ASP A 36 7.82 -0.08 -0.69
N THR A 37 7.66 -1.38 -0.96
CA THR A 37 8.74 -2.36 -0.80
C THR A 37 9.87 -2.00 -1.76
N ALA A 38 11.11 -2.31 -1.39
CA ALA A 38 12.26 -2.12 -2.28
C ALA A 38 12.03 -2.80 -3.66
N GLU A 39 11.27 -3.89 -3.68
CA GLU A 39 10.88 -4.62 -4.90
C GLU A 39 9.90 -3.83 -5.77
N GLN A 40 8.92 -3.15 -5.17
CA GLN A 40 8.00 -2.27 -5.91
C GLN A 40 8.76 -1.10 -6.52
N LEU A 41 9.67 -0.48 -5.75
CA LEU A 41 10.47 0.63 -6.25
C LEU A 41 11.38 0.21 -7.41
N ASP A 42 12.01 -0.96 -7.36
CA ASP A 42 12.81 -1.50 -8.49
C ASP A 42 11.96 -1.67 -9.75
N SER A 43 10.73 -2.17 -9.62
CA SER A 43 9.82 -2.32 -10.75
C SER A 43 9.36 -0.98 -11.33
N ASP A 44 9.15 0.02 -10.48
CA ASP A 44 8.74 1.38 -10.87
C ASP A 44 9.88 2.09 -11.63
N VAL A 45 11.12 1.90 -11.18
CA VAL A 45 12.31 2.47 -11.86
C VAL A 45 12.45 1.88 -13.26
N LYS A 46 12.22 0.57 -13.45
CA LYS A 46 12.24 -0.05 -14.78
C LYS A 46 11.15 0.52 -15.71
N LEU A 47 9.96 0.76 -15.16
CA LEU A 47 8.87 1.43 -15.89
C LEU A 47 9.28 2.85 -16.31
N LEU A 48 9.95 3.59 -15.42
CA LEU A 48 10.48 4.92 -15.73
C LEU A 48 11.55 4.87 -16.82
N GLU A 49 12.48 3.93 -16.78
CA GLU A 49 13.51 3.75 -17.80
C GLU A 49 12.93 3.34 -19.17
N GLN A 50 11.87 2.52 -19.17
CA GLN A 50 11.27 2.00 -20.39
C GLN A 50 10.41 3.04 -21.13
N TYR A 51 9.59 3.80 -20.40
CA TYR A 51 8.58 4.69 -20.99
C TYR A 51 8.88 6.18 -20.79
N GLY A 52 9.67 6.53 -19.78
CA GLY A 52 9.87 7.91 -19.36
C GLY A 52 8.65 8.52 -18.65
N GLU A 53 8.89 9.59 -17.90
CA GLU A 53 7.87 10.21 -17.04
C GLU A 53 6.65 10.72 -17.82
N ALA A 54 6.88 11.38 -18.96
CA ALA A 54 5.81 11.99 -19.75
C ALA A 54 4.81 10.94 -20.28
N GLU A 55 5.29 9.76 -20.65
CA GLU A 55 4.45 8.70 -21.18
C GLU A 55 3.70 7.97 -20.06
N LEU A 56 4.35 7.74 -18.91
CA LEU A 56 3.68 7.24 -17.72
C LEU A 56 2.53 8.15 -17.25
N ARG A 57 2.70 9.48 -17.38
CA ARG A 57 1.62 10.46 -17.13
C ARG A 57 0.45 10.29 -18.10
N LYS A 58 0.71 10.10 -19.40
CA LYS A 58 -0.34 9.87 -20.40
C LYS A 58 -1.09 8.56 -20.15
N MET A 59 -0.37 7.52 -19.73
CA MET A 59 -0.92 6.21 -19.38
C MET A 59 -1.59 6.16 -18.00
N ALA A 60 -1.62 7.28 -17.27
CA ALA A 60 -2.26 7.41 -15.96
C ALA A 60 -1.67 6.51 -14.85
N TYR A 61 -0.36 6.21 -14.90
CA TYR A 61 0.36 5.48 -13.84
C TYR A 61 0.67 6.37 -12.61
N PHE A 62 -0.32 7.07 -12.06
CA PHE A 62 -0.11 8.05 -10.99
C PHE A 62 0.45 7.45 -9.70
N GLY A 63 0.09 6.22 -9.36
CA GLY A 63 0.66 5.55 -8.19
C GLY A 63 2.16 5.28 -8.31
N VAL A 64 2.63 4.95 -9.51
CA VAL A 64 4.06 4.74 -9.82
C VAL A 64 4.79 6.08 -9.76
N LEU A 65 4.23 7.12 -10.39
CA LEU A 65 4.79 8.47 -10.38
C LEU A 65 4.91 9.04 -8.96
N ASP A 66 3.88 8.86 -8.12
CA ASP A 66 3.92 9.31 -6.73
C ASP A 66 5.02 8.60 -5.94
N ARG A 67 5.21 7.28 -6.13
CA ARG A 67 6.29 6.53 -5.50
C ARG A 67 7.66 6.99 -5.97
N LEU A 68 7.86 7.13 -7.29
CA LEU A 68 9.11 7.61 -7.86
C LEU A 68 9.46 9.04 -7.40
N LYS A 69 8.46 9.91 -7.28
CA LYS A 69 8.62 11.27 -6.76
C LYS A 69 9.00 11.27 -5.27
N ARG A 70 8.32 10.46 -4.45
CA ARG A 70 8.68 10.31 -3.02
C ARG A 70 10.09 9.74 -2.85
N ALA A 71 10.51 8.84 -3.73
CA ALA A 71 11.83 8.24 -3.73
C ALA A 71 12.93 9.14 -4.35
N GLY A 72 12.57 10.29 -4.94
CA GLY A 72 13.51 11.27 -5.46
C GLY A 72 14.05 10.98 -6.86
N TYR A 73 13.43 10.07 -7.62
CA TYR A 73 13.83 9.77 -9.01
C TYR A 73 13.31 10.80 -10.02
N ILE A 74 12.22 11.49 -9.69
CA ILE A 74 11.58 12.51 -10.54
C ILE A 74 11.11 13.70 -9.69
N VAL A 75 10.89 14.86 -10.33
CA VAL A 75 10.57 16.15 -9.69
C VAL A 75 9.08 16.49 -9.81
#